data_AF-A0A8S3X638-F1
#
_entry.id   AF-A0A8S3X638-F1
#
_cell.length_a   1.000
_cell.length_b   1.000
_cell.length_c   1.000
_cell.angle_alpha   90.00
_cell.angle_beta   90.00
_cell.angle_gamma   90.00
#
_symmetry.space_group_name_H-M   'P 1'
#
loop_
_entity.id
_entity.type
_entity.pdbx_description
1 polymer ?
#
loop_
_entity_poly.entity_id
_entity_poly.type
_entity_poly.pdbx_seq_one_letter_code
_entity_poly.pdbx_strand_id
1 'polypeptide(L)'
;MRGKKLGTFLMNKVEEYCKKMLRLEMVHLSTKGQEDFYSKLGYVICPPISIYGNYTPIFVSSNMDNQNDGAISKANIDTDDMTLHQSPPPPPPPPPMPKCDIIKKDNSLKSNKTFMFKYLL
;
A
#
# COMPACT_ATOMS: atom_id res chain seq x y z
N MET A 1 -24.24 -6.65 -25.11
CA MET A 1 -22.97 -7.39 -25.35
C MET A 1 -22.49 -8.23 -24.15
N ARG A 2 -23.06 -8.09 -22.94
CA ARG A 2 -22.73 -8.94 -21.78
C ARG A 2 -23.14 -10.40 -22.01
N GLY A 3 -22.61 -11.32 -21.22
CA GLY A 3 -22.91 -12.77 -21.31
C GLY A 3 -22.21 -13.52 -22.45
N LYS A 4 -21.50 -12.83 -23.36
CA LYS A 4 -20.78 -13.42 -24.50
C LYS A 4 -19.33 -13.83 -24.19
N LYS A 5 -18.97 -14.02 -22.91
CA LYS A 5 -17.60 -14.34 -22.44
C LYS A 5 -16.49 -13.36 -22.87
N LEU A 6 -16.83 -12.19 -23.42
CA LEU A 6 -15.84 -11.18 -23.84
C LEU A 6 -15.00 -10.65 -22.67
N GLY A 7 -15.58 -10.53 -21.48
CA GLY A 7 -14.82 -10.13 -20.28
C GLY A 7 -13.73 -11.14 -19.92
N THR A 8 -14.07 -12.44 -19.95
CA THR A 8 -13.10 -13.52 -19.73
C THR A 8 -12.02 -13.51 -20.81
N PHE A 9 -12.40 -13.37 -22.08
CA PHE A 9 -11.44 -13.28 -23.18
C PHE A 9 -10.48 -12.09 -23.01
N LEU A 10 -11.02 -10.92 -22.67
CA LEU A 10 -10.24 -9.71 -22.44
C LEU A 10 -9.25 -9.90 -21.29
N MET A 11 -9.72 -10.38 -20.13
CA MET A 11 -8.86 -10.58 -18.96
C MET A 11 -7.73 -11.56 -19.27
N ASN A 12 -8.02 -12.68 -19.94
CA ASN A 12 -6.98 -13.64 -20.34
C ASN A 12 -5.94 -13.02 -21.26
N LYS A 13 -6.35 -12.15 -22.20
CA LYS A 13 -5.42 -11.46 -23.10
C LYS A 13 -4.57 -10.40 -22.38
N VAL A 14 -5.16 -9.70 -21.41
CA VAL A 14 -4.43 -8.75 -20.56
C VAL A 14 -3.40 -9.48 -19.70
N GLU A 15 -3.78 -10.58 -19.05
CA GLU A 15 -2.87 -11.42 -18.25
C GLU A 15 -1.69 -11.94 -19.10
N GLU A 16 -1.98 -12.46 -20.30
CA GLU A 16 -0.98 -12.92 -21.26
C GLU A 16 0.00 -11.80 -21.64
N TYR A 17 -0.50 -10.60 -21.89
CA TYR A 17 0.31 -9.43 -22.22
C TYR A 17 1.19 -8.98 -21.04
N CYS A 18 0.62 -8.86 -19.84
CA CYS A 18 1.35 -8.51 -18.62
C CYS A 18 2.49 -9.49 -18.34
N LYS A 19 2.26 -10.79 -18.55
CA LYS A 19 3.29 -11.82 -18.37
C LYS A 19 4.37 -11.74 -19.45
N LYS A 20 3.98 -11.77 -20.72
CA LYS A 20 4.93 -11.94 -21.84
C LYS A 20 5.69 -10.66 -22.19
N MET A 21 5.00 -9.52 -22.20
CA MET A 21 5.55 -8.26 -22.68
C MET A 21 6.10 -7.42 -21.53
N LEU A 22 5.37 -7.34 -20.41
CA LEU A 22 5.77 -6.52 -19.27
C LEU A 22 6.59 -7.31 -18.22
N ARG A 23 6.64 -8.64 -18.31
CA ARG A 23 7.34 -9.53 -17.37
C ARG A 23 6.90 -9.31 -15.92
N LEU A 24 5.59 -9.07 -15.73
CA LEU A 24 4.99 -8.93 -14.41
C LEU A 24 4.65 -10.31 -13.83
N GLU A 25 4.76 -10.44 -12.52
CA GLU A 25 4.50 -11.69 -11.80
C GLU A 25 3.06 -11.79 -11.28
N MET A 26 2.36 -10.67 -11.13
CA MET A 26 1.00 -10.64 -10.58
C MET A 26 0.21 -9.42 -11.05
N VAL A 27 -1.11 -9.54 -10.99
CA VAL A 27 -2.06 -8.46 -11.30
C VAL A 27 -2.96 -8.21 -10.09
N HIS A 28 -3.13 -6.95 -9.72
CA HIS A 28 -4.07 -6.52 -8.69
C HIS A 28 -5.23 -5.73 -9.30
N LEU A 29 -6.40 -5.81 -8.66
CA LEU A 29 -7.56 -5.01 -9.00
C LEU A 29 -8.40 -4.70 -7.76
N SER A 30 -9.32 -3.74 -7.92
CA SER A 30 -10.41 -3.52 -6.97
C SER A 30 -11.74 -3.63 -7.69
N THR A 31 -12.74 -4.23 -7.05
CA THR A 31 -14.07 -4.47 -7.63
C THR A 31 -15.17 -4.18 -6.60
N LYS A 32 -16.41 -4.04 -7.09
CA LYS A 32 -17.62 -3.97 -6.26
C LYS A 32 -18.76 -4.64 -7.01
N GLY A 33 -19.23 -5.78 -6.51
CA GLY A 33 -20.35 -6.54 -7.09
C GLY A 33 -19.98 -7.40 -8.31
N GLN A 34 -18.68 -7.64 -8.55
CA GLN A 34 -18.18 -8.57 -9.57
C GLN A 34 -17.09 -9.49 -9.03
N GLU A 35 -17.03 -9.69 -7.73
CA GLU A 35 -16.07 -10.55 -7.02
C GLU A 35 -16.11 -11.96 -7.61
N ASP A 36 -17.30 -12.55 -7.74
CA ASP A 36 -17.49 -13.90 -8.30
C ASP A 36 -16.98 -14.05 -9.74
N PHE A 37 -17.04 -12.98 -10.54
CA PHE A 37 -16.50 -13.01 -11.89
C PHE A 37 -14.98 -13.19 -11.86
N TYR A 38 -14.28 -12.42 -11.03
CA TYR A 38 -12.83 -12.50 -10.91
C TYR A 38 -12.38 -13.77 -10.16
N SER A 39 -13.14 -14.22 -9.15
CA SER A 39 -12.91 -15.52 -8.50
C SER A 39 -12.91 -16.68 -9.49
N LYS A 40 -13.85 -16.68 -10.46
CA LYS A 40 -13.88 -17.68 -11.55
C LYS A 40 -12.67 -17.60 -12.49
N LEU A 41 -12.00 -16.45 -12.57
CA LEU A 41 -10.76 -16.27 -13.32
C LEU A 41 -9.51 -16.63 -12.49
N GLY A 42 -9.67 -17.02 -11.23
CA GLY A 42 -8.57 -17.40 -10.32
C GLY A 42 -7.98 -16.23 -9.54
N TYR A 43 -8.67 -15.09 -9.47
CA TYR A 43 -8.30 -14.03 -8.53
C TYR A 43 -8.73 -14.39 -7.11
N VAL A 44 -7.94 -13.99 -6.13
CA VAL A 44 -8.19 -14.19 -4.70
C VAL A 44 -8.21 -12.85 -3.99
N ILE A 45 -8.98 -12.74 -2.90
CA ILE A 45 -9.11 -11.50 -2.12
C ILE A 45 -7.77 -11.18 -1.43
N CYS A 46 -7.41 -9.90 -1.39
CA CYS A 46 -6.24 -9.40 -0.66
C CYS A 46 -6.58 -8.13 0.14
N PRO A 47 -5.68 -7.70 1.05
CA PRO A 47 -5.76 -6.38 1.65
C PRO A 47 -5.75 -5.26 0.61
N PRO A 48 -6.28 -4.07 0.95
CA PRO A 48 -6.17 -2.89 0.10
C PRO A 48 -4.71 -2.58 -0.25
N ILE A 49 -4.47 -2.30 -1.53
CA ILE A 49 -3.17 -1.86 -2.02
C ILE A 49 -3.22 -0.40 -2.43
N SER A 50 -2.11 0.32 -2.26
CA SER A 50 -1.93 1.64 -2.84
C SER A 50 -0.91 1.57 -3.97
N ILE A 51 -1.32 2.06 -5.13
CA ILE A 51 -0.42 2.23 -6.29
C ILE A 51 0.44 3.51 -6.15
N TYR A 52 0.14 4.34 -5.16
CA TYR A 52 0.89 5.55 -4.84
C TYR A 52 1.50 5.36 -3.44
N GLY A 53 2.80 5.64 -3.26
CA GLY A 53 3.62 5.20 -2.12
C GLY A 53 3.21 5.60 -0.69
N ASN A 54 2.04 6.19 -0.47
CA ASN A 54 1.52 6.56 0.84
C ASN A 54 0.18 5.84 1.10
N TYR A 55 0.22 4.66 1.72
CA TYR A 55 -0.95 4.03 2.32
C TYR A 55 -0.86 4.14 3.84
N THR A 56 -1.67 5.00 4.43
CA THR A 56 -1.93 4.97 5.88
C THR A 56 -3.20 4.14 6.10
N PRO A 57 -3.11 2.86 6.49
CA PRO A 57 -4.29 2.13 6.92
C PRO A 57 -4.86 2.86 8.13
N ILE A 58 -6.04 3.47 7.96
CA ILE A 58 -6.83 3.95 9.10
C ILE A 58 -7.39 2.70 9.75
N PHE A 59 -6.60 2.09 10.65
CA PHE A 59 -7.14 1.13 11.61
C PHE A 59 -8.07 1.92 12.52
N VAL A 60 -9.38 1.80 12.27
CA VAL A 60 -10.37 2.16 13.28
C VAL A 60 -10.27 1.10 14.37
N SER A 61 -9.43 1.34 15.37
CA SER A 61 -9.57 0.68 16.66
C SER A 61 -10.98 1.00 17.14
N SER A 62 -11.87 0.02 17.08
CA SER A 62 -13.13 0.08 17.82
C SER A 62 -12.75 0.25 19.29
N ASN A 63 -13.08 1.42 19.84
CA ASN A 63 -12.82 1.80 21.22
C ASN A 63 -13.22 0.67 22.19
N MET A 64 -12.24 0.15 22.93
CA MET A 64 -12.45 -0.27 24.31
C MET A 64 -11.50 0.56 25.18
N ASP A 65 -12.10 1.41 26.00
CA ASP A 65 -11.44 2.19 27.05
C ASP A 65 -10.71 1.28 28.05
N ASN A 66 -9.48 1.62 28.43
CA ASN A 66 -9.19 2.12 29.79
C ASN A 66 -7.70 2.40 30.04
N GLN A 67 -7.47 3.64 30.47
CA GLN A 67 -6.44 4.25 31.34
C GLN A 67 -5.12 3.52 31.73
N ASN A 68 -4.04 4.28 31.56
CA ASN A 68 -3.10 4.79 32.58
C ASN A 68 -1.59 4.42 32.52
N ASP A 69 -0.82 5.51 32.57
CA ASP A 69 0.48 5.74 33.22
C ASP A 69 1.80 5.21 32.64
N GLY A 70 2.77 6.14 32.51
CA GLY A 70 4.14 5.86 32.98
C GLY A 70 5.30 5.90 31.98
N ALA A 71 5.78 7.11 31.66
CA ALA A 71 7.17 7.56 31.90
C ALA A 71 8.43 6.67 31.59
N ILE A 72 9.32 7.24 30.74
CA ILE A 72 10.80 7.39 30.89
C ILE A 72 11.64 6.07 30.72
N SER A 73 12.64 5.93 29.82
CA SER A 73 13.98 6.53 29.97
C SER A 73 14.95 6.32 28.79
N LYS A 74 15.79 7.34 28.60
CA LYS A 74 17.02 7.43 27.82
C LYS A 74 18.14 6.56 28.38
N ALA A 75 19.11 6.17 27.56
CA ALA A 75 20.50 6.03 27.99
C ALA A 75 21.49 6.36 26.84
N ASN A 76 22.37 7.33 27.14
CA ASN A 76 23.58 7.74 26.40
C ASN A 76 24.69 6.70 26.56
N ILE A 77 25.58 6.59 25.56
CA ILE A 77 26.98 6.21 25.74
C ILE A 77 27.85 7.14 24.88
N ASP A 78 28.62 8.02 25.53
CA ASP A 78 29.80 8.74 25.01
C ASP A 78 30.99 7.77 24.84
N THR A 79 31.87 7.97 23.84
CA THR A 79 33.29 8.35 24.04
C THR A 79 34.03 8.59 22.70
N ASP A 80 35.01 9.50 22.78
CA ASP A 80 35.92 10.09 21.79
C ASP A 80 36.71 9.16 20.85
N ASP A 81 37.07 9.64 19.64
CA ASP A 81 38.47 9.76 19.16
C ASP A 81 38.58 10.54 17.82
N MET A 82 39.67 11.29 17.64
CA MET A 82 39.96 12.23 16.53
C MET A 82 40.39 11.52 15.23
N THR A 83 40.01 12.05 14.06
CA THR A 83 40.90 12.10 12.86
C THR A 83 40.33 12.99 11.74
N LEU A 84 41.13 13.96 11.28
CA LEU A 84 40.80 14.96 10.27
C LEU A 84 41.01 14.38 8.85
N HIS A 85 39.93 13.95 8.18
CA HIS A 85 39.91 13.68 6.74
C HIS A 85 38.77 14.50 6.11
N GLN A 86 39.10 15.45 5.23
CA GLN A 86 38.11 16.32 4.59
C GLN A 86 37.32 15.53 3.52
N SER A 87 36.17 15.00 3.94
CA SER A 87 35.12 14.48 3.05
C SER A 87 34.43 15.62 2.29
N PRO A 88 33.92 15.40 1.06
CA PRO A 88 33.11 16.40 0.37
C PRO A 88 31.94 16.87 1.25
N PRO A 89 31.47 18.12 1.09
CA PRO A 89 30.39 18.65 1.91
C PRO A 89 29.18 17.72 1.83
N PRO A 90 28.51 17.43 2.97
CA PRO A 90 27.34 16.57 2.97
C PRO A 90 26.28 17.16 2.03
N PRO A 91 25.53 16.30 1.32
CA PRO A 91 24.43 16.76 0.49
C PRO A 91 23.48 17.61 1.36
N PRO A 92 22.88 18.68 0.78
CA PRO A 92 21.96 19.52 1.52
C PRO A 92 20.86 18.65 2.14
N PRO A 93 20.43 18.97 3.37
CA PRO A 93 19.35 18.24 4.01
C PRO A 93 18.13 18.24 3.08
N PRO A 94 17.43 17.10 2.95
CA PRO A 94 16.21 17.05 2.15
C PRO A 94 15.22 18.10 2.68
N PRO A 95 14.44 18.74 1.79
CA PRO A 95 13.45 19.71 2.21
C PRO A 95 12.50 19.09 3.25
N PRO A 96 12.01 19.88 4.23
CA PRO A 96 11.02 19.40 5.19
C PRO A 96 9.82 18.82 4.44
N MET A 97 9.49 17.56 4.75
CA MET A 97 8.32 16.91 4.20
C MET A 97 7.06 17.73 4.55
N PRO A 98 6.12 17.93 3.61
CA PRO A 98 4.84 18.57 3.91
C PRO A 98 4.16 17.84 5.06
N LYS A 99 3.78 18.58 6.11
CA LYS A 99 2.95 18.03 7.18
C LYS A 99 1.58 17.74 6.58
N CYS A 100 1.19 16.47 6.57
CA CYS A 100 -0.16 16.06 6.23
C CYS A 100 -1.09 16.48 7.38
N ASP A 101 -1.68 17.67 7.29
CA ASP A 101 -2.75 18.12 8.17
C ASP A 101 -4.06 17.37 7.84
N ILE A 102 -4.09 16.06 8.08
CA ILE A 102 -5.30 15.22 7.97
C ILE A 102 -6.07 15.28 9.29
N ILE A 103 -6.33 16.48 9.81
CA ILE A 103 -7.28 16.68 10.90
C ILE A 103 -8.09 17.91 10.55
N LYS A 104 -9.17 17.69 9.80
CA LYS A 104 -10.46 18.42 9.73
C LYS A 104 -11.07 18.31 8.34
N LYS A 105 -11.53 17.12 7.98
CA LYS A 105 -12.87 16.93 7.39
C LYS A 105 -13.17 15.44 7.35
N ASP A 106 -14.26 15.12 8.01
CA ASP A 106 -14.94 13.84 8.01
C ASP A 106 -15.22 13.41 6.56
N ASN A 107 -14.38 12.53 6.05
CA ASN A 107 -14.61 11.75 4.83
C ASN A 107 -13.81 10.47 5.01
N SER A 108 -14.30 9.61 5.90
CA SER A 108 -13.87 8.23 5.99
C SER A 108 -13.96 7.62 4.58
N LEU A 109 -12.82 7.46 3.90
CA LEU A 109 -12.74 6.77 2.61
C LEU A 109 -12.93 5.27 2.87
N LYS A 110 -14.11 4.86 3.36
CA LYS A 110 -14.55 3.47 3.41
C LYS A 110 -14.84 3.06 1.97
N SER A 111 -13.79 2.79 1.21
CA SER A 111 -13.93 2.19 -0.11
C SER A 111 -14.61 0.84 0.10
N ASN A 112 -15.90 0.74 -0.24
CA ASN A 112 -16.69 -0.50 -0.25
C ASN A 112 -16.26 -1.41 -1.41
N LYS A 113 -14.96 -1.48 -1.69
CA LYS A 113 -14.38 -2.24 -2.79
C LYS A 113 -13.63 -3.43 -2.22
N THR A 114 -13.79 -4.56 -2.86
CA THR A 114 -13.01 -5.77 -2.62
C THR A 114 -11.74 -5.66 -3.44
N PHE A 115 -10.58 -5.81 -2.80
CA PHE A 115 -9.29 -5.89 -3.48
C PHE A 115 -8.97 -7.36 -3.75
N MET A 116 -8.46 -7.65 -4.95
CA MET A 116 -8.14 -9.00 -5.36
C MET A 116 -6.84 -9.02 -6.18
N PHE A 117 -6.17 -10.16 -6.19
CA PHE A 117 -4.96 -10.37 -6.97
C PHE A 117 -4.88 -11.78 -7.55
N LYS A 118 -4.01 -11.95 -8.54
CA LYS A 118 -3.69 -13.23 -9.17
C LYS A 118 -2.23 -13.26 -9.59
N TYR A 119 -1.54 -14.36 -9.33
CA TYR A 119 -0.21 -14.63 -9.87
C TYR A 119 -0.31 -15.04 -11.35
N LEU A 120 0.60 -14.51 -12.17
CA LEU A 120 0.74 -14.84 -13.57
C LEU A 120 1.72 -16.02 -13.72
N LEU A 121 1.19 -17.25 -13.52
CA LEU A 121 1.93 -18.51 -13.70
C LEU A 121 2.32 -18.73 -15.17
#